data_AF-A0A5J4V3R9-F1
#
_entry.id   AF-A0A5J4V3R9-F1
#
_cell.length_a   1.000
_cell.length_b   1.000
_cell.length_c   1.000
_cell.angle_alpha   90.00
_cell.angle_beta   90.00
_cell.angle_gamma   90.00
#
_symmetry.space_group_name_H-M   'P 1'
#
loop_
_entity.id
_entity.type
_entity.pdbx_description
1 polymer ?
#
loop_
_entity_poly.entity_id
_entity_poly.type
_entity_poly.pdbx_seq_one_letter_code
_entity_poly.pdbx_strand_id
1 'polypeptide(L)'
;MNPVSPDEKTSKSGSKALCDLIEENEIIGHSLMTTGFISKVQNAFANNQQSSSSSSSQTESTTPYHVNCGLLDIVHRLVSTIDDLLPSSILIPVLTELKNNKDKNRKKKSENIVAILNSKGIKAPLSESKEKDQKIQQLEESNRLKEFIDQQQFTQIQNFPIQCN
;
A
#
# COMPACT_ATOMS: atom_id res chain seq x y z
N MET A 1 -0.01 -36.52 -5.18
CA MET A 1 -0.57 -35.58 -4.18
C MET A 1 0.59 -35.12 -3.31
N ASN A 2 0.94 -33.83 -3.33
CA ASN A 2 1.96 -33.30 -2.42
C ASN A 2 1.37 -33.23 -0.99
N PRO A 3 2.13 -33.60 0.05
CA PRO A 3 1.68 -33.45 1.43
C PRO A 3 1.51 -31.97 1.75
N VAL A 4 0.31 -31.59 2.21
CA VAL A 4 0.01 -30.26 2.76
C VAL A 4 0.94 -30.03 3.94
N SER A 5 1.72 -28.94 3.92
CA SER A 5 2.64 -28.65 5.02
C SER A 5 1.86 -28.34 6.31
N PRO A 6 2.43 -28.61 7.50
CA PRO A 6 1.82 -28.22 8.77
C PRO A 6 1.47 -26.72 8.83
N ASP A 7 2.31 -25.88 8.22
CA ASP A 7 2.11 -24.42 8.15
C ASP A 7 0.88 -24.05 7.32
N GLU A 8 0.64 -24.73 6.20
CA GLU A 8 -0.54 -24.50 5.36
C GLU A 8 -1.83 -24.87 6.10
N LYS A 9 -1.84 -25.99 6.83
CA LYS A 9 -3.00 -26.38 7.67
C LYS A 9 -3.27 -25.34 8.75
N THR A 10 -2.22 -24.89 9.42
CA THR A 10 -2.30 -23.92 10.52
C THR A 10 -2.81 -22.59 10.00
N SER A 11 -2.27 -22.10 8.88
CA SER A 11 -2.71 -20.86 8.24
C SER A 11 -4.19 -20.92 7.84
N LYS A 12 -4.63 -22.04 7.23
CA LYS A 12 -6.03 -22.22 6.81
C LYS A 12 -7.00 -22.28 8.00
N SER A 13 -6.66 -23.01 9.05
CA SER A 13 -7.48 -23.08 10.26
C SER A 13 -7.53 -21.73 10.97
N GLY A 14 -6.39 -21.03 11.06
CA GLY A 14 -6.30 -19.70 11.67
C GLY A 14 -7.10 -18.64 10.92
N SER A 15 -6.99 -18.59 9.58
CA SER A 15 -7.77 -17.64 8.79
C SER A 15 -9.27 -17.94 8.86
N LYS A 16 -9.67 -19.22 8.89
CA LYS A 16 -11.07 -19.59 9.08
C LYS A 16 -11.58 -19.16 10.46
N ALA A 17 -10.87 -19.51 11.54
CA ALA A 17 -11.28 -19.15 12.89
C ALA A 17 -11.41 -17.63 13.07
N LEU A 18 -10.49 -16.86 12.49
CA LEU A 18 -10.58 -15.40 12.51
C LEU A 18 -11.78 -14.88 11.70
N CYS A 19 -12.11 -15.49 10.56
CA CYS A 19 -13.33 -15.15 9.82
C CYS A 19 -14.60 -15.43 10.62
N ASP A 20 -14.66 -16.58 11.29
CA ASP A 20 -15.80 -16.96 12.14
C ASP A 20 -15.95 -15.95 13.30
N LEU A 21 -14.84 -15.56 13.95
CA LEU A 21 -14.83 -14.56 15.02
C LEU A 21 -15.30 -13.17 14.58
N ILE A 22 -14.92 -12.73 13.38
CA ILE A 22 -15.39 -11.44 12.82
C ILE A 22 -16.90 -11.48 12.56
N GLU A 23 -17.43 -12.62 12.13
CA GLU A 23 -18.86 -12.82 11.87
C GLU A 23 -19.68 -12.89 13.17
N GLU A 24 -19.12 -13.49 14.21
CA GLU A 24 -19.78 -13.61 15.53
C GLU A 24 -19.67 -12.32 16.37
N ASN A 25 -18.62 -11.51 16.17
CA ASN A 25 -18.36 -10.33 16.99
C ASN A 25 -17.78 -9.17 16.16
N GLU A 26 -18.63 -8.18 15.88
CA GLU A 26 -18.27 -6.98 15.11
C GLU A 26 -17.13 -6.17 15.76
N ILE A 27 -16.96 -6.20 17.09
CA ILE A 27 -15.90 -5.48 17.81
C ILE A 27 -14.53 -5.98 17.36
N ILE A 28 -14.40 -7.29 17.09
CA ILE A 28 -13.15 -7.88 16.58
C ILE A 28 -12.85 -7.31 15.19
N GLY A 29 -13.88 -7.23 14.35
CA GLY A 29 -13.79 -6.60 13.04
C GLY A 29 -13.32 -5.15 13.10
N HIS A 30 -13.99 -4.32 13.91
CA HIS A 30 -13.62 -2.92 14.12
C HIS A 30 -12.20 -2.76 14.71
N SER A 31 -11.81 -3.66 15.61
CA SER A 31 -10.46 -3.67 16.17
C SER A 31 -9.41 -3.96 15.09
N LEU A 32 -9.65 -4.93 14.20
CA LEU A 32 -8.74 -5.22 13.09
C LEU A 32 -8.63 -4.03 12.12
N MET A 33 -9.73 -3.32 11.85
CA MET A 33 -9.70 -2.13 11.00
C MET A 33 -8.85 -0.98 11.57
N THR A 34 -8.75 -0.86 12.90
CA THR A 34 -8.11 0.28 13.57
C THR A 34 -6.72 -0.01 14.14
N THR A 35 -6.37 -1.29 14.39
CA THR A 35 -5.11 -1.70 15.04
C THR A 35 -3.93 -1.93 14.08
N GLY A 36 -4.07 -1.51 12.81
CA GLY A 36 -3.01 -1.62 11.80
C GLY A 36 -2.89 -2.98 11.13
N PHE A 37 -3.84 -3.90 11.36
CA PHE A 37 -3.92 -5.17 10.62
C PHE A 37 -4.00 -4.92 9.11
N ILE A 38 -4.81 -3.96 8.66
CA ILE A 38 -4.96 -3.62 7.24
C ILE A 38 -3.63 -3.19 6.61
N SER A 39 -2.82 -2.40 7.32
CA SER A 39 -1.48 -1.99 6.84
C SER A 39 -0.53 -3.18 6.72
N LYS A 40 -0.59 -4.15 7.65
CA LYS A 40 0.20 -5.39 7.56
C LYS A 40 -0.23 -6.23 6.35
N VAL A 41 -1.53 -6.32 6.08
CA VAL A 41 -2.06 -7.02 4.91
C VAL A 41 -1.62 -6.36 3.61
N GLN A 42 -1.67 -5.03 3.54
CA GLN A 42 -1.16 -4.26 2.39
C GLN A 42 0.30 -4.61 2.09
N ASN A 43 1.15 -4.61 3.12
CA ASN A 43 2.57 -4.92 2.97
C ASN A 43 2.80 -6.37 2.52
N ALA A 44 2.04 -7.33 3.05
CA ALA A 44 2.12 -8.74 2.64
C ALA A 44 1.77 -8.93 1.14
N PHE A 45 0.81 -8.16 0.63
CA PHE A 45 0.46 -8.15 -0.79
C PHE A 45 1.50 -7.45 -1.66
N ALA A 46 2.04 -6.31 -1.22
CA ALA A 46 3.07 -5.56 -1.93
C ALA A 46 4.39 -6.35 -2.08
N ASN A 47 4.84 -7.02 -1.01
CA ASN A 47 6.06 -7.85 -1.04
C ASN A 47 5.95 -9.06 -1.99
N ASN A 48 4.75 -9.46 -2.41
CA ASN A 48 4.58 -10.51 -3.41
C ASN A 48 4.86 -10.03 -4.84
N GLN A 49 4.94 -8.72 -5.08
CA GLN A 49 5.05 -8.13 -6.42
C GLN A 49 6.49 -7.73 -6.80
N GLN A 50 7.41 -7.59 -5.83
CA GLN A 50 8.78 -7.10 -6.08
C GLN A 50 9.73 -8.11 -6.75
N SER A 51 9.29 -9.35 -7.01
CA SER A 51 10.18 -10.41 -7.51
C SER A 51 10.58 -10.31 -8.99
N SER A 52 10.26 -9.22 -9.70
CA SER A 52 10.53 -9.09 -11.15
C SER A 52 11.70 -8.19 -11.55
N SER A 53 12.49 -7.66 -10.61
CA SER A 53 13.65 -6.82 -10.98
C SER A 53 14.89 -7.09 -10.12
N SER A 54 15.88 -7.73 -10.77
CA SER A 54 17.32 -7.72 -10.49
C SER A 54 17.90 -8.78 -9.55
N SER A 55 18.88 -9.50 -10.12
CA SER A 55 19.80 -10.44 -9.50
C SER A 55 20.57 -9.84 -8.30
N SER A 56 20.38 -10.39 -7.10
CA SER A 56 21.48 -10.75 -6.17
C SER A 56 20.90 -11.55 -5.01
N SER A 57 21.71 -12.43 -4.43
CA SER A 57 21.36 -13.37 -3.36
C SER A 57 20.79 -12.68 -2.11
N GLN A 58 19.48 -12.49 -2.06
CA GLN A 58 18.74 -12.28 -0.82
C GLN A 58 17.54 -13.23 -0.84
N THR A 59 17.33 -13.97 0.23
CA THR A 59 16.10 -14.74 0.44
C THR A 59 14.96 -13.75 0.69
N GLU A 60 14.48 -13.12 -0.37
CA GLU A 60 13.34 -12.22 -0.38
C GLU A 60 12.15 -12.99 0.22
N SER A 61 11.73 -12.60 1.42
CA SER A 61 10.69 -13.27 2.21
C SER A 61 9.32 -13.05 1.56
N THR A 62 9.07 -13.76 0.46
CA THR A 62 7.76 -13.75 -0.20
C THR A 62 6.73 -14.35 0.75
N THR A 63 5.63 -13.62 0.96
CA THR A 63 4.54 -14.14 1.80
C THR A 63 4.02 -15.43 1.15
N PRO A 64 3.98 -16.57 1.87
CA PRO A 64 3.56 -17.83 1.29
C PRO A 64 2.15 -17.74 0.68
N TYR A 65 1.91 -18.52 -0.37
CA TYR A 65 0.66 -18.51 -1.12
C TYR A 65 -0.58 -18.77 -0.24
N HIS A 66 -0.49 -19.74 0.66
CA HIS A 66 -1.60 -20.09 1.55
C HIS A 66 -1.93 -18.97 2.54
N VAL A 67 -0.90 -18.26 3.04
CA VAL A 67 -1.09 -17.07 3.89
C VAL A 67 -1.79 -15.97 3.10
N ASN A 68 -1.37 -15.69 1.87
CA ASN A 68 -2.04 -14.72 0.99
C ASN A 68 -3.53 -15.04 0.79
N CYS A 69 -3.86 -16.31 0.54
CA CYS A 69 -5.25 -16.73 0.38
C CYS A 69 -6.05 -16.50 1.66
N GLY A 70 -5.49 -16.88 2.81
CA GLY A 70 -6.12 -16.64 4.12
C GLY A 70 -6.32 -15.16 4.42
N LEU A 71 -5.35 -14.30 4.09
CA LEU A 71 -5.48 -12.84 4.23
C LEU A 71 -6.58 -12.27 3.33
N LEU A 72 -6.70 -12.74 2.08
CA LEU A 72 -7.80 -12.35 1.20
C LEU A 72 -9.16 -12.76 1.75
N ASP A 73 -9.26 -13.95 2.37
CA ASP A 73 -10.50 -14.40 3.02
C ASP A 73 -10.89 -13.49 4.19
N ILE A 74 -9.92 -13.14 5.05
CA ILE A 74 -10.14 -12.24 6.18
C ILE A 74 -10.56 -10.84 5.71
N VAL A 75 -9.86 -10.27 4.71
CA VAL A 75 -10.24 -8.96 4.15
C VAL A 75 -11.63 -9.00 3.55
N HIS A 76 -11.96 -10.03 2.78
CA HIS A 76 -13.30 -10.19 2.21
C HIS A 76 -14.38 -10.26 3.30
N ARG A 77 -14.11 -10.98 4.39
CA ARG A 77 -15.01 -11.05 5.54
C ARG A 77 -15.17 -9.67 6.20
N LEU A 78 -14.07 -8.95 6.44
CA LEU A 78 -14.09 -7.61 7.04
C LEU A 78 -14.95 -6.63 6.22
N VAL A 79 -14.71 -6.54 4.90
CA VAL A 79 -15.44 -5.59 4.04
C VAL A 79 -16.92 -5.94 3.85
N SER A 80 -17.28 -7.21 4.07
CA SER A 80 -18.66 -7.69 3.98
C SER A 80 -19.44 -7.51 5.27
N THR A 81 -18.76 -7.46 6.42
CA THR A 81 -19.39 -7.46 7.75
C THR A 81 -19.42 -6.05 8.36
N ILE A 82 -18.43 -5.22 8.08
CA ILE A 82 -18.25 -3.91 8.71
C ILE A 82 -18.70 -2.80 7.77
N ASP A 83 -19.24 -1.72 8.32
CA ASP A 83 -19.64 -0.54 7.56
C ASP A 83 -18.56 0.54 7.47
N ASP A 84 -17.77 0.74 8.54
CA ASP A 84 -16.61 1.63 8.49
C ASP A 84 -15.44 0.96 7.75
N LEU A 85 -15.38 1.24 6.44
CA LEU A 85 -14.40 0.66 5.53
C LEU A 85 -13.31 1.63 5.10
N LEU A 86 -13.29 2.88 5.61
CA LEU A 86 -12.25 3.85 5.25
C LEU A 86 -10.81 3.31 5.42
N PRO A 87 -10.48 2.56 6.49
CA PRO A 87 -9.13 2.00 6.65
C PRO A 87 -8.73 1.06 5.53
N SER A 88 -9.67 0.39 4.87
CA SER A 88 -9.42 -0.56 3.79
C SER A 88 -9.14 0.08 2.42
N SER A 89 -9.33 1.40 2.29
CA SER A 89 -9.05 2.15 1.05
C SER A 89 -7.59 1.95 0.56
N ILE A 90 -6.64 1.85 1.50
CA ILE A 90 -5.22 1.61 1.20
C ILE A 90 -4.94 0.27 0.51
N LEU A 91 -5.89 -0.68 0.59
CA LEU A 91 -5.79 -1.96 -0.10
C LEU A 91 -6.19 -1.87 -1.58
N ILE A 92 -6.92 -0.83 -2.01
CA ILE A 92 -7.44 -0.74 -3.39
C ILE A 92 -6.32 -0.77 -4.43
N PRO A 93 -5.20 -0.01 -4.30
CA PRO A 93 -4.11 -0.07 -5.27
C PRO A 93 -3.50 -1.47 -5.40
N VAL A 94 -3.17 -2.12 -4.28
CA VAL A 94 -2.55 -3.45 -4.27
C VAL A 94 -3.52 -4.53 -4.79
N LEU A 95 -4.80 -4.48 -4.41
CA LEU A 95 -5.82 -5.42 -4.91
C LEU A 95 -6.09 -5.24 -6.41
N THR A 96 -6.01 -4.00 -6.92
CA THR A 96 -6.15 -3.70 -8.34
C THR A 96 -5.01 -4.31 -9.15
N GLU A 97 -3.80 -4.30 -8.60
CA GLU A 97 -2.65 -4.98 -9.20
C GLU A 97 -2.79 -6.51 -9.15
N LEU A 98 -3.26 -7.06 -8.03
CA LEU A 98 -3.54 -8.49 -7.88
C LEU A 98 -4.55 -9.02 -8.92
N LYS A 99 -5.44 -8.17 -9.43
CA LYS A 99 -6.39 -8.54 -10.51
C LYS A 99 -5.70 -8.95 -11.81
N ASN A 100 -4.48 -8.49 -12.04
CA ASN A 100 -3.68 -8.83 -13.23
C ASN A 100 -2.87 -10.13 -13.05
N ASN A 101 -3.01 -10.81 -11.90
CA ASN A 101 -2.31 -12.06 -11.62
C ASN A 101 -2.89 -13.23 -12.44
N LYS A 102 -2.03 -14.20 -12.79
CA LYS A 102 -2.41 -15.42 -13.53
C LYS A 102 -3.28 -16.38 -12.70
N ASP A 103 -3.23 -16.28 -11.36
CA ASP A 103 -4.06 -17.07 -10.46
C ASP A 103 -5.51 -16.58 -10.44
N LYS A 104 -6.40 -17.38 -11.03
CA LYS A 104 -7.85 -17.11 -11.11
C LYS A 104 -8.53 -16.97 -9.75
N ASN A 105 -8.07 -17.69 -8.72
CA ASN A 105 -8.71 -17.65 -7.40
C ASN A 105 -8.42 -16.33 -6.68
N ARG A 106 -7.13 -15.99 -6.56
CA ARG A 106 -6.69 -14.69 -6.01
C ARG A 106 -7.25 -13.52 -6.79
N LYS A 107 -7.29 -13.63 -8.13
CA LYS A 107 -7.91 -12.63 -9.01
C LYS A 107 -9.38 -12.41 -8.64
N LYS A 108 -10.20 -13.46 -8.63
CA LYS A 108 -11.64 -13.35 -8.34
C LYS A 108 -11.92 -12.78 -6.94
N LYS A 109 -11.15 -13.20 -5.93
CA LYS A 109 -11.29 -12.65 -4.58
C LYS A 109 -10.94 -11.16 -4.52
N SER A 110 -9.85 -10.77 -5.18
CA SER A 110 -9.44 -9.36 -5.24
C SER A 110 -10.48 -8.50 -5.97
N GLU A 111 -11.02 -9.00 -7.09
CA GLU A 111 -12.12 -8.36 -7.84
C GLU A 111 -13.35 -8.16 -6.96
N ASN A 112 -13.77 -9.20 -6.22
CA ASN A 112 -14.91 -9.11 -5.32
C ASN A 112 -14.71 -8.07 -4.22
N ILE A 113 -13.53 -8.05 -3.58
CA ILE A 113 -13.22 -7.07 -2.52
C ILE A 113 -13.28 -5.65 -3.08
N VAL A 114 -12.62 -5.40 -4.22
CA VAL A 114 -12.64 -4.08 -4.87
C VAL A 114 -14.06 -3.67 -5.28
N ALA A 115 -14.86 -4.60 -5.77
CA ALA A 115 -16.26 -4.35 -6.11
C ALA A 115 -17.08 -3.92 -4.89
N ILE A 116 -16.92 -4.62 -3.75
CA ILE A 116 -17.58 -4.26 -2.48
C ILE A 116 -17.16 -2.85 -2.03
N LEU A 117 -15.86 -2.56 -2.02
CA LEU A 117 -15.34 -1.24 -1.61
C LEU A 117 -15.88 -0.11 -2.49
N ASN A 118 -15.85 -0.30 -3.82
CA ASN A 118 -16.39 0.69 -4.75
C ASN A 118 -17.91 0.86 -4.59
N SER A 119 -18.66 -0.23 -4.37
CA SER A 119 -20.12 -0.17 -4.15
C SER A 119 -20.49 0.59 -2.87
N LYS A 120 -19.62 0.54 -1.84
CA LYS A 120 -19.75 1.31 -0.60
C LYS A 120 -19.15 2.72 -0.71
N GLY A 121 -18.77 3.16 -1.90
CA GLY A 121 -18.25 4.52 -2.15
C GLY A 121 -16.82 4.77 -1.67
N ILE A 122 -16.10 3.73 -1.25
CA ILE A 122 -14.70 3.84 -0.84
C ILE A 122 -13.84 4.02 -2.08
N LYS A 123 -13.13 5.15 -2.15
CA LYS A 123 -12.19 5.45 -3.23
C LYS A 123 -10.78 5.10 -2.78
N ALA A 124 -9.92 4.73 -3.73
CA ALA A 124 -8.50 4.58 -3.44
C ALA A 124 -7.96 5.90 -2.85
N PRO A 125 -7.03 5.85 -1.88
CA PRO A 125 -6.34 7.05 -1.45
C PRO A 125 -5.72 7.70 -2.69
N LEU A 126 -5.89 9.01 -2.81
CA LEU A 126 -5.17 9.77 -3.82
C LEU A 126 -3.69 9.45 -3.59
N SER A 127 -2.97 9.04 -4.64
CA SER A 127 -1.55 8.71 -4.50
C SER A 127 -0.82 9.95 -4.01
N GLU A 128 -0.50 9.96 -2.72
CA GLU A 128 0.27 11.01 -2.03
C GLU A 128 1.67 11.15 -2.63
N SER A 129 2.13 10.16 -3.42
CA SER A 129 3.36 10.27 -4.22
C SER A 129 3.27 11.41 -5.22
N LYS A 130 2.16 11.56 -5.97
CA LYS A 130 2.07 12.64 -6.97
C LYS A 130 2.10 14.02 -6.34
N GLU A 131 1.51 14.17 -5.15
CA GLU A 131 1.50 15.44 -4.41
C GLU A 131 2.88 15.75 -3.81
N LYS A 132 3.58 14.74 -3.27
CA LYS A 132 4.96 14.89 -2.78
C LYS A 132 5.93 15.18 -3.92
N ASP A 133 5.80 14.50 -5.05
CA ASP A 133 6.64 14.70 -6.25
C ASP A 133 6.45 16.11 -6.83
N GLN A 134 5.20 16.61 -6.89
CA GLN A 134 4.91 18.00 -7.29
C GLN A 134 5.49 19.03 -6.31
N LYS A 135 5.41 18.75 -5.00
CA LYS A 135 5.95 19.64 -3.98
C LYS A 135 7.48 19.69 -4.01
N ILE A 136 8.13 18.57 -4.28
CA ILE A 136 9.59 18.49 -4.50
C ILE A 136 9.97 19.33 -5.73
N GLN A 137 9.28 19.16 -6.84
CA GLN A 137 9.57 19.90 -8.08
C GLN A 137 9.42 21.42 -7.90
N GLN A 138 8.36 21.88 -7.21
CA GLN A 138 8.18 23.30 -6.90
C GLN A 138 9.27 23.85 -5.98
N LEU A 139 9.71 23.07 -4.98
CA LEU A 139 10.79 23.46 -4.07
C LEU A 139 12.14 23.53 -4.80
N GLU A 140 12.43 22.59 -5.70
CA GLU A 140 13.64 22.60 -6.53
C GLU A 140 13.69 23.81 -7.47
N GLU A 141 12.58 24.16 -8.13
CA GLU A 141 12.47 25.34 -8.98
C GLU A 141 12.63 26.64 -8.19
N SER A 142 11.98 26.74 -7.03
CA SER A 142 12.11 27.91 -6.14
C SER A 142 13.55 28.09 -5.64
N ASN A 143 14.24 27.01 -5.29
CA ASN A 143 15.63 27.08 -4.85
C ASN A 143 16.56 27.50 -5.99
N ARG A 144 16.39 26.94 -7.20
CA ARG A 144 17.17 27.35 -8.39
C ARG A 144 17.01 28.83 -8.72
N LEU A 145 15.78 29.36 -8.65
CA LEU A 145 15.53 30.78 -8.89
C LEU A 145 16.22 31.65 -7.85
N LYS A 146 16.18 31.22 -6.58
CA LYS A 146 16.81 31.95 -5.49
C LYS A 146 18.33 31.96 -5.62
N GLU A 147 18.96 30.85 -6.01
CA GLU A 147 20.40 30.78 -6.32
C GLU A 147 20.80 31.74 -7.45
N PHE A 148 19.96 31.86 -8.48
CA PHE A 148 20.20 32.80 -9.58
C PHE A 148 20.12 34.26 -9.12
N ILE A 149 19.12 34.60 -8.30
CA ILE A 149 18.97 35.95 -7.74
C ILE A 149 20.15 36.28 -6.81
N ASP A 150 20.54 35.34 -5.95
CA ASP A 150 21.63 35.54 -5.00
C ASP A 150 22.98 35.74 -5.75
N GLN A 151 23.21 35.02 -6.86
CA GLN A 151 24.38 35.25 -7.73
C GLN A 151 24.35 36.63 -8.40
N GLN A 152 23.21 37.03 -8.97
CA GLN A 152 23.08 38.32 -9.65
C GLN A 152 23.31 39.50 -8.69
N GLN A 153 22.80 39.40 -7.46
CA GLN A 153 23.06 40.43 -6.44
C GLN A 153 24.54 40.51 -6.06
N PHE A 154 25.21 39.37 -5.91
CA PHE A 154 26.64 39.34 -5.62
C PHE A 154 27.45 40.01 -6.74
N THR A 155 27.13 39.75 -8.02
CA THR A 155 27.80 40.37 -9.16
C THR A 155 27.57 41.88 -9.25
N GLN A 156 26.37 42.35 -8.89
CA GLN A 156 26.04 43.78 -8.85
C GLN A 156 26.83 44.52 -7.76
N ILE A 157 27.00 43.91 -6.59
CA ILE A 157 27.78 44.49 -5.47
C ILE A 157 29.27 44.60 -5.84
N GLN A 158 29.83 43.60 -6.53
CA GLN A 158 31.24 43.60 -6.93
C GLN A 158 31.56 44.62 -8.04
N ASN A 159 30.56 45.11 -8.79
CA ASN A 159 30.73 46.10 -9.85
C ASN A 159 30.55 47.56 -9.38
N PHE A 160 30.36 47.82 -8.09
CA PHE A 160 30.31 49.20 -7.58
C PHE A 160 31.74 49.79 -7.51
N PRO A 161 32.04 50.89 -8.23
CA PRO A 161 33.33 51.55 -8.12
C PRO A 161 33.47 52.19 -6.74
N ILE A 162 34.54 51.84 -6.02
CA ILE A 162 34.93 52.50 -4.78
C ILE A 162 35.34 53.93 -5.15
N GLN A 163 34.48 54.91 -4.88
CA GLN A 163 34.91 56.31 -4.88
C GLN A 163 35.75 56.53 -3.62
N CYS A 164 37.07 56.40 -3.78
CA CYS A 164 38.03 56.92 -2.81
C CYS A 164 37.98 58.45 -2.88
N ASN A 165 37.58 59.09 -1.79
CA ASN A 165 37.63 60.54 -1.59
C ASN A 165 38.81 60.89 -0.68
#